data_AF-A0A8B7BZQ9-F1
#
_entry.id   AF-A0A8B7BZQ9-F1
#
_cell.length_a   1.000
_cell.length_b   1.000
_cell.length_c   1.000
_cell.angle_alpha   90.00
_cell.angle_beta   90.00
_cell.angle_gamma   90.00
#
_symmetry.space_group_name_H-M   'P 1'
#
loop_
_entity.id
_entity.type
_entity.pdbx_description
1 polymer ?
#
loop_
_entity_poly.entity_id
_entity_poly.type
_entity_poly.pdbx_seq_one_letter_code
_entity_poly.pdbx_strand_id
1 'polypeptide(L)'
;MDRTLVFVYGTLKRDFPNHGLIEDLIRSGDASFVAAGRTASSLPLVVGPWGIPFLLPIPGSGRRVSGELFAVSARGLARIDDLEGTRRGHYERLPIAVVPNSGGGRDEEEAAAEAAEAEAYYAHRSYAAEMRRRSGEKGLRVYSEEDALGYCRPKDRPRGTTFLGQIQIFLASTNQ
;
A
#
# COMPACT_ATOMS: atom_id res chain seq x y z
N MET A 1 23.67 -9.49 -5.34
CA MET A 1 23.00 -8.69 -4.29
C MET A 1 21.54 -8.99 -4.41
N ASP A 2 20.97 -9.67 -3.42
CA ASP A 2 19.56 -10.06 -3.47
C ASP A 2 18.69 -8.81 -3.39
N ARG A 3 17.72 -8.71 -4.29
CA ARG A 3 16.73 -7.65 -4.34
C ARG A 3 15.36 -8.25 -4.12
N THR A 4 14.54 -7.57 -3.33
CA THR A 4 13.16 -7.94 -3.06
C THR A 4 12.26 -7.10 -3.96
N LEU A 5 11.26 -7.73 -4.58
CA LEU A 5 10.21 -7.00 -5.28
C LEU A 5 9.25 -6.42 -4.24
N VAL A 6 9.02 -5.11 -4.31
CA VAL A 6 8.08 -4.38 -3.45
C VAL A 6 6.98 -3.80 -4.32
N PHE A 7 5.73 -4.11 -3.98
CA PHE A 7 4.55 -3.55 -4.62
C PHE A 7 4.02 -2.36 -3.83
N VAL A 8 4.05 -1.19 -4.44
CA VAL A 8 3.50 0.05 -3.86
C VAL A 8 2.18 0.41 -4.52
N TYR A 9 1.16 0.66 -3.70
CA TYR A 9 -0.22 0.89 -4.16
C TYR A 9 -0.78 2.25 -3.70
N GLY A 10 -0.08 2.94 -2.79
CA GLY A 10 -0.53 4.15 -2.12
C GLY A 10 0.45 5.32 -2.27
N THR A 11 0.80 5.94 -1.15
CA THR A 11 1.54 7.22 -1.13
C THR A 11 2.98 7.15 -1.66
N LEU A 12 3.55 5.95 -1.81
CA LEU A 12 4.89 5.71 -2.36
C LEU A 12 4.92 5.64 -3.89
N LYS A 13 3.76 5.53 -4.56
CA LYS A 13 3.67 5.54 -6.03
C LYS A 13 4.18 6.86 -6.62
N ARG A 14 4.57 6.85 -7.90
CA ARG A 14 4.95 8.07 -8.64
C ARG A 14 3.89 9.16 -8.52
N ASP A 15 4.35 10.39 -8.35
CA ASP A 15 3.52 11.61 -8.19
C ASP A 15 2.71 11.68 -6.87
N PHE A 16 2.88 10.72 -5.95
CA PHE A 16 2.24 10.74 -4.63
C PHE A 16 3.17 11.28 -3.51
N PRO A 17 2.62 11.70 -2.35
CA PRO A 17 3.35 12.51 -1.37
C PRO A 17 4.65 11.92 -0.80
N ASN A 18 4.81 10.60 -0.79
CA ASN A 18 5.99 9.93 -0.25
C ASN A 18 6.93 9.37 -1.33
N HIS A 19 6.67 9.65 -2.62
CA HIS A 19 7.50 9.15 -3.72
C HIS A 19 8.98 9.58 -3.63
N GLY A 20 9.26 10.73 -3.00
CA GLY A 20 10.64 11.20 -2.79
C GLY A 20 11.54 10.18 -2.08
N LEU A 21 10.99 9.30 -1.22
CA LEU A 21 11.77 8.19 -0.64
C LEU A 21 12.20 7.20 -1.72
N ILE A 22 11.31 6.83 -2.65
CA ILE A 22 11.63 5.92 -3.75
C ILE A 22 12.65 6.56 -4.69
N GLU A 23 12.53 7.86 -5.00
CA GLU A 23 13.51 8.58 -5.80
C GLU A 23 14.90 8.59 -5.15
N ASP A 24 14.99 8.84 -3.84
CA ASP A 24 16.24 8.74 -3.08
C ASP A 24 16.88 7.35 -3.16
N LEU A 25 16.06 6.30 -3.05
CA LEU A 25 16.52 4.92 -3.16
C LEU A 25 17.00 4.60 -4.58
N ILE A 26 16.31 5.10 -5.61
CA ILE A 26 16.74 4.96 -7.01
C ILE A 26 18.09 5.65 -7.22
N ARG A 27 18.24 6.91 -6.77
CA ARG A 27 19.49 7.67 -6.91
C ARG A 27 20.68 7.01 -6.22
N SER A 28 20.43 6.31 -5.11
CA SER A 28 21.46 5.58 -4.36
C SER A 28 21.67 4.13 -4.83
N GLY A 29 20.98 3.69 -5.89
CA GLY A 29 21.07 2.34 -6.45
C GLY A 29 20.36 1.25 -5.65
N ASP A 30 19.58 1.64 -4.64
CA ASP A 30 18.82 0.75 -3.76
C ASP A 30 17.44 0.38 -4.29
N ALA A 31 16.90 1.11 -5.26
CA ALA A 31 15.64 0.77 -5.89
C ALA A 31 15.72 0.94 -7.41
N SER A 32 14.91 0.16 -8.12
CA SER A 32 14.68 0.36 -9.56
C SER A 32 13.25 -0.02 -9.89
N PHE A 33 12.57 0.80 -10.68
CA PHE A 33 11.24 0.45 -11.19
C PHE A 33 11.31 -0.80 -12.08
N VAL A 34 10.34 -1.70 -11.91
CA VAL A 34 10.22 -2.94 -12.68
C VAL A 34 9.05 -2.85 -13.65
N ALA A 35 7.83 -2.66 -13.13
CA ALA A 35 6.62 -2.59 -13.94
C ALA A 35 5.46 -1.94 -13.18
N ALA A 36 4.47 -1.42 -13.91
CA ALA A 36 3.14 -1.20 -13.35
C ALA A 36 2.40 -2.55 -13.31
N GLY A 37 1.48 -2.72 -12.37
CA GLY A 37 0.75 -3.98 -12.24
C GLY A 37 -0.48 -3.87 -11.35
N ARG A 38 -1.11 -5.00 -11.11
CA ARG A 38 -2.26 -5.14 -10.20
C ARG A 38 -2.16 -6.41 -9.38
N THR A 39 -2.75 -6.41 -8.19
CA THR A 39 -2.79 -7.60 -7.34
C THR A 39 -3.50 -8.75 -8.08
N ALA A 40 -2.98 -9.97 -7.96
CA ALA A 40 -3.57 -11.15 -8.58
C ALA A 40 -4.95 -11.48 -7.97
N SER A 41 -5.05 -11.35 -6.65
CA SER A 41 -6.31 -11.50 -5.91
C SER A 41 -6.97 -10.14 -5.63
N SER A 42 -8.28 -10.15 -5.46
CA SER A 42 -9.00 -8.99 -4.93
C SER A 42 -8.69 -8.78 -3.46
N LEU A 43 -8.35 -7.54 -3.12
CA LEU A 43 -8.07 -7.08 -1.76
C LEU A 43 -8.80 -5.74 -1.49
N PRO A 44 -9.24 -5.46 -0.25
CA PRO A 44 -9.76 -4.16 0.10
C PRO A 44 -8.62 -3.14 0.22
N LEU A 45 -8.64 -2.12 -0.63
CA LEU A 45 -7.88 -0.89 -0.44
C LEU A 45 -8.84 0.20 0.03
N VAL A 46 -8.60 0.79 1.19
CA VAL A 46 -9.49 1.81 1.77
C VAL A 46 -8.71 3.04 2.18
N VAL A 47 -9.41 4.18 2.31
CA VAL A 47 -8.85 5.43 2.82
C VAL A 47 -9.27 5.58 4.27
N GLY A 48 -8.28 5.65 5.17
CA GLY A 48 -8.48 5.84 6.60
C GLY A 48 -8.24 7.28 7.03
N PRO A 49 -7.93 7.52 8.32
CA PRO A 49 -7.69 8.87 8.82
C PRO A 49 -6.58 9.57 8.03
N TRP A 50 -6.72 10.89 7.86
CA TRP A 50 -5.74 11.73 7.14
C TRP A 50 -5.50 11.35 5.68
N GLY A 51 -6.49 10.76 5.02
CA GLY A 51 -6.38 10.38 3.61
C GLY A 51 -5.39 9.25 3.36
N ILE A 52 -5.00 8.48 4.40
CA ILE A 52 -3.98 7.45 4.29
C ILE A 52 -4.58 6.18 3.65
N PRO A 53 -3.94 5.59 2.62
CA PRO A 53 -4.38 4.33 2.03
C PRO A 53 -3.98 3.12 2.88
N PHE A 54 -4.90 2.18 3.02
CA PHE A 54 -4.72 0.93 3.75
C PHE A 54 -5.13 -0.26 2.90
N LEU A 55 -4.18 -1.12 2.52
CA LEU A 55 -4.46 -2.42 1.95
C LEU A 55 -4.72 -3.43 3.07
N LEU A 56 -5.89 -4.06 3.07
CA LEU A 56 -6.31 -4.97 4.14
C LEU A 56 -6.00 -6.42 3.75
N PRO A 57 -5.42 -7.25 4.64
CA PRO A 57 -5.05 -8.64 4.35
C PRO A 57 -6.29 -9.57 4.39
N ILE A 58 -7.31 -9.25 3.60
CA ILE A 58 -8.61 -9.94 3.56
C ILE A 58 -8.89 -10.37 2.11
N PRO A 59 -8.26 -11.48 1.66
CA PRO A 59 -8.33 -11.92 0.27
C PRO A 59 -9.77 -12.28 -0.13
N GLY A 60 -10.07 -12.13 -1.41
CA GLY A 60 -11.39 -12.45 -1.97
C GLY A 60 -12.44 -11.35 -1.76
N SER A 61 -12.06 -10.22 -1.17
CA SER A 61 -12.94 -9.05 -0.99
C SER A 61 -12.33 -7.79 -1.60
N GLY A 62 -13.12 -6.75 -1.85
CA GLY A 62 -12.64 -5.53 -2.51
C GLY A 62 -12.40 -5.72 -4.01
N ARG A 63 -11.25 -5.30 -4.51
CA ARG A 63 -10.93 -5.29 -5.96
C ARG A 63 -9.46 -5.64 -6.19
N ARG A 64 -9.09 -6.00 -7.42
CA ARG A 64 -7.67 -6.06 -7.81
C ARG A 64 -7.10 -4.65 -7.77
N VAL A 65 -6.07 -4.44 -6.96
CA VAL A 65 -5.51 -3.13 -6.66
C VAL A 65 -4.37 -2.82 -7.61
N SER A 66 -4.42 -1.68 -8.30
CA SER A 66 -3.36 -1.21 -9.19
C SER A 66 -2.24 -0.50 -8.42
N GLY A 67 -1.01 -0.73 -8.87
CA GLY A 67 0.19 -0.15 -8.27
C GLY A 67 1.43 -0.35 -9.12
N GLU A 68 2.58 -0.24 -8.48
CA GLU A 68 3.89 -0.26 -9.12
C GLU A 68 4.82 -1.25 -8.40
N LEU A 69 5.60 -2.01 -9.17
CA LEU A 69 6.62 -2.92 -8.69
C LEU A 69 8.00 -2.26 -8.78
N PHE A 70 8.74 -2.35 -7.68
CA PHE A 70 10.13 -1.92 -7.59
C PHE A 70 11.01 -3.07 -7.09
N ALA A 71 12.19 -3.23 -7.66
CA ALA A 71 13.22 -4.11 -7.10
C ALA A 71 14.05 -3.30 -6.11
N VAL A 72 14.10 -3.74 -4.85
CA VAL A 72 14.66 -2.98 -3.74
C VAL A 72 15.75 -3.78 -3.04
N SER A 73 16.87 -3.14 -2.72
CA SER A 73 17.94 -3.72 -1.91
C SER A 73 17.51 -3.91 -0.46
N ALA A 74 18.22 -4.74 0.32
CA ALA A 74 17.97 -4.88 1.75
C ALA A 74 18.04 -3.54 2.51
N ARG A 75 18.95 -2.62 2.10
CA ARG A 75 19.07 -1.28 2.71
C ARG A 75 17.86 -0.42 2.38
N GLY A 76 17.42 -0.44 1.13
CA GLY A 76 16.21 0.30 0.72
C GLY A 76 14.97 -0.22 1.43
N LEU A 77 14.86 -1.54 1.56
CA LEU A 77 13.75 -2.21 2.22
C LEU A 77 13.63 -1.79 3.70
N ALA A 78 14.76 -1.70 4.42
CA ALA A 78 14.77 -1.21 5.80
C ALA A 78 14.30 0.25 5.93
N ARG A 79 14.60 1.12 4.95
CA ARG A 79 14.11 2.51 4.95
C ARG A 79 12.61 2.59 4.71
N ILE A 80 12.06 1.73 3.84
CA ILE A 80 10.61 1.67 3.61
C ILE A 80 9.92 1.15 4.88
N ASP A 81 10.48 0.16 5.57
CA ASP A 81 9.95 -0.33 6.86
C ASP A 81 9.85 0.73 7.93
N ASP A 82 10.88 1.57 8.03
CA ASP A 82 10.89 2.65 9.02
C ASP A 82 9.83 3.71 8.69
N LEU A 83 9.61 4.02 7.41
CA LEU A 83 8.54 4.92 6.97
C LEU A 83 7.16 4.34 7.27
N GLU A 84 6.94 3.09 6.88
CA GLU A 84 5.67 2.36 7.04
C GLU A 84 5.44 1.91 8.50
N GLY A 85 6.41 2.15 9.40
CA GLY A 85 6.27 1.94 10.83
C GLY A 85 6.03 0.48 11.22
N THR A 86 6.67 -0.47 10.54
CA THR A 86 6.43 -1.92 10.75
C THR A 86 6.70 -2.35 12.19
N ARG A 87 7.80 -1.88 12.78
CA ARG A 87 8.13 -2.11 14.20
C ARG A 87 7.18 -1.44 15.19
N ARG A 88 6.35 -0.50 14.72
CA ARG A 88 5.38 0.25 15.54
C ARG A 88 3.95 -0.28 15.39
N GLY A 89 3.76 -1.34 14.61
CA GLY A 89 2.45 -1.91 14.32
C GLY A 89 1.58 -1.02 13.45
N HIS A 90 2.17 -0.10 12.67
CA HIS A 90 1.42 0.70 11.70
C HIS A 90 1.06 -0.18 10.50
N TYR A 91 2.03 -0.75 9.80
CA TYR A 91 1.79 -1.70 8.72
C TYR A 91 2.56 -3.00 8.98
N GLU A 92 2.18 -4.07 8.27
CA GLU A 92 2.90 -5.33 8.23
C GLU A 92 3.35 -5.60 6.81
N ARG A 93 4.64 -5.89 6.62
CA ARG A 93 5.14 -6.32 5.32
C ARG A 93 4.84 -7.80 5.14
N LEU A 94 4.05 -8.13 4.13
CA LEU A 94 3.61 -9.50 3.84
C LEU A 94 3.75 -9.79 2.34
N PRO A 95 3.87 -11.07 1.94
CA PRO A 95 3.87 -11.47 0.54
C PRO A 95 2.61 -11.02 -0.21
N ILE A 96 2.77 -10.75 -1.50
CA ILE A 96 1.68 -10.42 -2.42
C ILE A 96 2.03 -10.89 -3.84
N ALA A 97 1.07 -11.55 -4.48
CA ALA A 97 1.16 -11.89 -5.89
C ALA A 97 0.66 -10.73 -6.75
N VAL A 98 1.48 -10.27 -7.70
CA VAL A 98 1.17 -9.12 -8.56
C VAL A 98 1.27 -9.55 -10.02
N VAL A 99 0.22 -9.29 -10.77
CA VAL A 99 0.19 -9.45 -12.23
C VAL A 99 0.72 -8.16 -12.86
N PRO A 100 1.92 -8.17 -13.50
CA PRO A 100 2.41 -7.02 -14.23
C PRO A 100 1.49 -6.67 -15.39
N ASN A 101 1.39 -5.39 -15.73
CA ASN A 101 0.60 -4.94 -16.88
C ASN A 101 1.33 -5.33 -18.17
N SER A 102 0.99 -6.48 -18.73
CA SER A 102 1.37 -6.88 -20.07
C SER A 102 0.53 -6.09 -21.08
N GLY A 103 1.15 -5.31 -21.96
CA GLY A 103 0.47 -4.40 -22.91
C GLY A 103 -0.40 -5.04 -24.00
N GLY A 104 -0.82 -6.30 -23.85
CA GLY A 104 -1.73 -6.99 -24.76
C GLY A 104 -2.90 -7.58 -23.97
N GLY A 105 -4.11 -7.47 -24.50
CA GLY A 105 -5.35 -7.95 -23.88
C GLY A 105 -5.41 -9.48 -23.77
N ARG A 106 -4.57 -10.05 -22.90
CA ARG A 106 -4.54 -11.48 -22.57
C ARG A 106 -5.67 -11.82 -21.62
N ASP A 107 -6.09 -13.08 -21.68
CA ASP A 107 -7.08 -13.64 -20.76
C ASP A 107 -6.58 -13.54 -19.31
N GLU A 108 -7.50 -13.26 -18.38
CA GLU A 108 -7.16 -12.99 -16.98
C GLU A 108 -6.50 -14.19 -16.27
N GLU A 109 -6.75 -15.39 -16.77
CA GLU A 109 -6.23 -16.65 -16.23
C GLU A 109 -4.76 -16.88 -16.61
N GLU A 110 -4.38 -16.59 -17.87
CA GLU A 110 -2.98 -16.59 -18.31
C GLU A 110 -2.18 -15.49 -17.61
N ALA A 111 -2.77 -14.31 -17.42
CA ALA A 111 -2.11 -13.22 -16.72
C ALA A 111 -1.85 -13.55 -15.23
N ALA A 112 -2.72 -14.34 -14.60
CA ALA A 112 -2.53 -14.79 -13.21
C ALA A 112 -1.39 -15.82 -13.07
N ALA A 113 -1.14 -16.63 -14.10
CA ALA A 113 -0.02 -17.57 -14.11
C ALA A 113 1.36 -16.88 -14.17
N GLU A 114 1.41 -15.62 -14.62
CA GLU A 114 2.60 -14.78 -14.67
C GLU A 114 2.75 -13.86 -13.43
N ALA A 115 1.99 -14.11 -12.36
CA ALA A 115 2.07 -13.30 -11.17
C ALA A 115 3.49 -13.35 -10.56
N ALA A 116 4.08 -12.19 -10.35
CA ALA A 116 5.34 -12.04 -9.64
C ALA A 116 5.08 -12.06 -8.14
N GLU A 117 5.88 -12.85 -7.42
CA GLU A 117 5.94 -12.81 -5.96
C GLU A 117 6.66 -11.53 -5.51
N ALA A 118 5.99 -10.73 -4.71
CA ALA A 118 6.49 -9.47 -4.17
C ALA A 118 6.10 -9.32 -2.70
N GLU A 119 6.54 -8.24 -2.07
CA GLU A 119 6.11 -7.84 -0.74
C GLU A 119 5.29 -6.54 -0.83
N ALA A 120 4.27 -6.41 0.02
CA ALA A 120 3.53 -5.17 0.18
C ALA A 120 3.30 -4.88 1.67
N TYR A 121 3.03 -3.62 1.96
CA TYR A 121 2.71 -3.16 3.31
C TYR A 121 1.20 -3.20 3.51
N TYR A 122 0.72 -4.11 4.34
CA TYR A 122 -0.69 -4.24 4.68
C TYR A 122 -1.00 -3.49 5.97
N ALA A 123 -2.23 -3.01 6.11
CA ALA A 123 -2.74 -2.54 7.40
C ALA A 123 -2.50 -3.59 8.47
N HIS A 124 -1.99 -3.17 9.63
CA HIS A 124 -1.66 -4.12 10.69
C HIS A 124 -2.90 -4.90 11.15
N ARG A 125 -2.72 -6.21 11.37
CA ARG A 125 -3.80 -7.14 11.72
C ARG A 125 -4.66 -6.72 12.92
N SER A 126 -4.09 -5.94 13.84
CA SER A 126 -4.78 -5.48 15.05
C SER A 126 -5.99 -4.57 14.78
N TYR A 127 -6.06 -3.92 13.62
CA TYR A 127 -7.16 -3.01 13.28
C TYR A 127 -7.75 -3.21 11.89
N ALA A 128 -7.14 -4.04 11.04
CA ALA A 128 -7.56 -4.22 9.65
C ALA A 128 -9.02 -4.68 9.50
N ALA A 129 -9.48 -5.60 10.35
CA ALA A 129 -10.87 -6.10 10.30
C ALA A 129 -11.89 -5.00 10.61
N GLU A 130 -11.63 -4.18 11.62
CA GLU A 130 -12.51 -3.07 12.00
C GLU A 130 -12.48 -1.96 10.95
N MET A 131 -11.30 -1.69 10.37
CA MET A 131 -11.17 -0.76 9.26
C MET A 131 -12.01 -1.18 8.05
N ARG A 132 -12.06 -2.47 7.71
CA ARG A 132 -12.96 -2.99 6.65
C ARG A 132 -14.43 -2.69 6.94
N ARG A 133 -14.87 -2.93 8.19
CA ARG A 133 -16.26 -2.66 8.62
C ARG A 133 -16.59 -1.18 8.50
N ARG A 134 -15.69 -0.33 9.00
CA ARG A 134 -15.83 1.13 8.97
C ARG A 134 -15.93 1.72 7.57
N SER A 135 -15.26 1.11 6.60
CA SER A 135 -15.28 1.50 5.18
C SER A 135 -16.45 0.91 4.38
N GLY A 136 -17.41 0.25 5.04
CA GLY A 136 -18.60 -0.31 4.38
C GLY A 136 -18.29 -1.48 3.45
N GLU A 137 -17.21 -2.22 3.72
CA GLU A 137 -16.74 -3.39 2.96
C GLU A 137 -16.39 -3.15 1.48
N LYS A 138 -16.36 -1.87 1.06
CA LYS A 138 -15.94 -1.47 -0.29
C LYS A 138 -14.44 -1.20 -0.32
N GLY A 139 -13.83 -1.46 -1.47
CA GLY A 139 -12.41 -1.16 -1.71
C GLY A 139 -12.20 -0.44 -3.04
N LEU A 140 -11.21 0.44 -3.05
CA LEU A 140 -10.72 1.15 -4.23
C LEU A 140 -10.00 0.19 -5.19
N ARG A 141 -10.07 0.47 -6.49
CA ARG A 141 -9.19 -0.20 -7.49
C ARG A 141 -7.79 0.37 -7.47
N VAL A 142 -7.65 1.66 -7.14
CA VAL A 142 -6.41 2.41 -7.18
C VAL A 142 -6.55 3.55 -6.19
N TYR A 143 -5.48 3.87 -5.48
CA TYR A 143 -5.39 5.14 -4.75
C TYR A 143 -5.09 6.24 -5.75
N SER A 144 -6.07 7.10 -6.02
CA SER A 144 -6.01 8.14 -7.05
C SER A 144 -5.55 9.49 -6.49
N GLU A 145 -5.31 10.46 -7.37
CA GLU A 145 -5.02 11.85 -6.95
C GLU A 145 -6.17 12.45 -6.14
N GLU A 146 -7.42 12.13 -6.47
CA GLU A 146 -8.61 12.58 -5.73
C GLU A 146 -8.58 12.06 -4.29
N ASP A 147 -8.24 10.77 -4.10
CA ASP A 147 -8.09 10.18 -2.77
C ASP A 147 -6.92 10.82 -1.98
N ALA A 148 -5.90 11.28 -2.70
CA ALA A 148 -4.72 11.93 -2.12
C ALA A 148 -4.92 13.41 -1.76
N LEU A 149 -5.98 14.07 -2.23
CA LEU A 149 -6.31 15.46 -1.85
C LEU A 149 -6.49 15.60 -0.34
N GLY A 150 -7.04 14.57 0.32
CA GLY A 150 -7.21 14.52 1.77
C GLY A 150 -5.96 14.09 2.55
N TYR A 151 -4.84 13.83 1.88
CA TYR A 151 -3.64 13.30 2.53
C TYR A 151 -2.97 14.34 3.44
N CYS A 152 -2.96 14.08 4.74
CA CYS A 152 -2.26 14.92 5.72
C CYS A 152 -0.90 14.29 6.11
N ARG A 153 0.17 15.01 5.78
CA ARG A 153 1.55 14.60 6.06
C ARG A 153 1.79 14.51 7.57
N PRO A 154 2.65 13.62 8.05
CA PRO A 154 2.89 13.44 9.49
C PRO A 154 3.18 14.72 10.28
N LYS A 155 3.93 15.68 9.69
CA LYS A 155 4.27 16.97 10.32
C LYS A 155 3.08 17.91 10.53
N ASP A 156 2.02 17.72 9.74
CA ASP A 156 0.83 18.58 9.71
C ASP A 156 -0.35 17.95 10.49
N ARG A 157 -0.17 16.72 11.00
CA ARG A 157 -1.19 16.01 11.79
C ARG A 157 -1.34 16.65 13.17
N PRO A 158 -2.55 16.66 13.75
CA PRO A 158 -2.79 17.15 15.10
C PRO A 158 -1.84 16.51 16.11
N ARG A 159 -1.23 17.34 16.97
CA ARG A 159 -0.35 16.87 18.04
C ARG A 159 -1.17 16.27 19.18
N GLY A 160 -0.60 15.30 19.90
CA GLY A 160 -1.22 14.72 21.10
C GLY A 160 -1.90 13.36 20.90
N THR A 161 -1.83 12.76 19.71
CA THR A 161 -2.27 11.37 19.52
C THR A 161 -1.29 10.60 18.64
N THR A 162 -1.07 9.33 18.95
CA THR A 162 -0.27 8.43 18.12
C THR A 162 -1.03 8.03 16.86
N PHE A 163 -0.33 7.46 15.88
CA PHE A 163 -0.95 6.88 14.68
C PHE A 163 -2.04 5.86 15.04
N LEU A 164 -1.73 4.91 15.94
CA LEU A 164 -2.68 3.91 16.39
C LEU A 164 -3.85 4.51 17.18
N GLY A 165 -3.61 5.52 18.03
CA GLY A 165 -4.69 6.21 18.72
C GLY A 165 -5.66 6.90 17.75
N GLN A 166 -5.16 7.41 16.63
CA GLN A 166 -5.99 8.06 15.61
C GLN A 166 -6.75 7.05 14.75
N ILE A 167 -6.17 5.88 14.51
CA ILE A 167 -6.94 4.75 13.97
C ILE A 167 -8.08 4.40 14.92
N GLN A 168 -7.84 4.27 16.23
CA GLN A 168 -8.89 3.97 17.20
C GLN A 168 -10.01 5.02 17.20
N ILE A 169 -9.66 6.31 17.17
CA ILE A 169 -10.63 7.42 17.06
C ILE A 169 -11.44 7.31 15.77
N PHE A 170 -10.79 7.07 14.63
CA PHE A 170 -11.46 6.92 13.33
C PHE A 170 -12.45 5.75 13.34
N LEU A 171 -12.06 4.61 13.89
CA LEU A 171 -12.90 3.42 13.98
C LEU A 171 -14.07 3.62 14.94
N ALA A 172 -13.87 4.34 16.05
CA ALA A 172 -14.92 4.65 17.02
C ALA A 172 -15.91 5.73 16.55
N SER A 173 -15.55 6.52 15.55
CA SER A 173 -16.41 7.60 15.03
C SER A 173 -17.50 7.02 14.14
N THR A 174 -18.76 7.12 14.57
CA THR A 174 -19.95 6.71 13.81
C THR A 174 -19.97 7.44 12.46
N ASN A 175 -20.31 6.73 11.38
CA ASN A 175 -20.69 7.40 10.13
C ASN A 175 -21.90 8.30 10.43
N GLN A 176 -21.76 9.61 10.24
CA GLN A 176 -22.92 10.47 10.03
C GLN A 176 -23.57 10.14 8.69
#